data_AF-A0A316ZFG9-F1
#
_entry.id   AF-A0A316ZFG9-F1
#
_cell.length_a   1.000
_cell.length_b   1.000
_cell.length_c   1.000
_cell.angle_alpha   90.00
_cell.angle_beta   90.00
_cell.angle_gamma   90.00
#
_symmetry.space_group_name_H-M   'P 1'
#
loop_
_entity.id
_entity.type
_entity.pdbx_description
1 polymer ?
#
loop_
_entity_poly.entity_id
_entity_poly.type
_entity_poly.pdbx_seq_one_letter_code
_entity_poly.pdbx_strand_id
1 'polypeptide(L)'
;MSLRAALRPATRALRVPAAAPQHARFASSDALGQELLAERKHAVEHAAGSADLWRKISMYVCLPGSIVLGVYIYQIEAAHIAHRDHELHENDGKVDPGPRYEYRDRRVKPFAWGNNSFFFNPKANTNMDELE
;
A
#
# COMPACT_ATOMS: atom_id res chain seq x y z
N MET A 1 46.12 -73.94 55.07
CA MET A 1 46.18 -72.81 54.11
C MET A 1 44.75 -72.47 53.72
N SER A 2 44.25 -71.31 54.18
CA SER A 2 42.88 -70.85 53.97
C SER A 2 42.84 -69.90 52.78
N LEU A 3 42.12 -70.27 51.71
CA LEU A 3 41.90 -69.40 50.55
C LEU A 3 40.59 -68.63 50.76
N ARG A 4 40.72 -67.33 51.05
CA ARG A 4 39.59 -66.39 51.07
C ARG A 4 39.14 -66.13 49.63
N ALA A 5 37.91 -66.54 49.30
CA ALA A 5 37.24 -66.11 48.08
C ALA A 5 36.81 -64.63 48.23
N ALA A 6 37.28 -63.76 47.35
CA ALA A 6 36.86 -62.37 47.30
C ALA A 6 35.48 -62.26 46.61
N LEU A 7 34.45 -61.85 47.36
CA LEU A 7 33.16 -61.46 46.78
C LEU A 7 33.30 -60.10 46.07
N ARG A 8 32.97 -60.04 44.78
CA ARG A 8 32.77 -58.78 44.04
C ARG A 8 31.42 -58.17 44.41
N PRO A 9 31.29 -56.84 44.59
CA PRO A 9 29.99 -56.23 44.81
C PRO A 9 29.22 -56.17 43.49
N ALA A 10 27.96 -56.61 43.50
CA ALA A 10 27.05 -56.40 42.39
C ALA A 10 26.52 -54.96 42.44
N THR A 11 26.86 -54.14 41.44
CA THR A 11 26.29 -52.81 41.27
C THR A 11 24.85 -52.94 40.76
N ARG A 12 23.87 -52.62 41.60
CA ARG A 12 22.46 -52.57 41.23
C ARG A 12 22.22 -51.30 40.40
N ALA A 13 22.06 -51.45 39.09
CA ALA A 13 21.65 -50.36 38.22
C ALA A 13 20.21 -49.91 38.60
N LEU A 14 20.05 -48.62 38.95
CA LEU A 14 18.72 -48.02 39.07
C LEU A 14 18.13 -47.85 37.67
N ARG A 15 17.02 -48.55 37.41
CA ARG A 15 16.24 -48.40 36.18
C ARG A 15 15.38 -47.14 36.33
N VAL A 16 15.80 -46.03 35.73
CA VAL A 16 14.94 -44.85 35.58
C VAL A 16 13.84 -45.22 34.58
N PRO A 17 12.55 -45.10 34.94
CA PRO A 17 11.48 -45.34 33.97
C PRO A 17 11.59 -44.27 32.88
N ALA A 18 11.70 -44.70 31.61
CA ALA A 18 11.61 -43.80 30.48
C ALA A 18 10.23 -43.12 30.52
N ALA A 19 10.19 -41.80 30.71
CA ALA A 19 8.97 -41.04 30.61
C ALA A 19 8.41 -41.23 29.19
N ALA A 20 7.23 -41.84 29.08
CA ALA A 20 6.55 -41.96 27.81
C ALA A 20 6.35 -40.56 27.20
N PRO A 21 6.47 -40.40 25.87
CA PRO A 21 6.22 -39.11 25.24
C PRO A 21 4.80 -38.69 25.56
N GLN A 22 4.65 -37.62 26.35
CA GLN A 22 3.38 -36.95 26.53
C GLN A 22 3.06 -36.27 25.19
N HIS A 23 2.38 -36.99 24.31
CA HIS A 23 1.71 -36.36 23.18
C HIS A 23 0.75 -35.34 23.78
N ALA A 24 1.04 -34.04 23.59
CA ALA A 24 0.12 -32.97 23.91
C ALA A 24 -1.16 -33.24 23.09
N ARG A 25 -2.14 -33.88 23.72
CA ARG A 25 -3.46 -34.04 23.14
C ARG A 25 -4.04 -32.63 23.11
N PHE A 26 -4.08 -32.03 21.93
CA PHE A 26 -4.80 -30.78 21.73
C PHE A 26 -6.22 -31.03 22.25
N ALA A 27 -6.66 -30.26 23.25
CA ALA A 27 -7.98 -30.41 23.83
C ALA A 27 -9.02 -29.88 22.84
N SER A 28 -9.32 -30.66 21.80
CA SER A 28 -10.45 -30.42 20.90
C SER A 28 -11.72 -30.79 21.65
N SER A 29 -12.29 -29.84 22.41
CA SER A 29 -13.66 -30.01 22.88
C SER A 29 -14.61 -29.65 21.74
N ASP A 30 -15.66 -30.46 21.54
CA ASP A 30 -16.69 -30.16 20.55
C ASP A 30 -17.31 -28.78 20.81
N ALA A 31 -17.41 -28.37 22.08
CA ALA A 31 -17.89 -27.04 22.46
C ALA A 31 -17.05 -25.90 21.87
N LEU A 32 -15.71 -25.97 21.96
CA LEU A 32 -14.81 -24.95 21.40
C LEU A 32 -14.86 -24.95 19.87
N GLY A 33 -15.01 -26.14 19.26
CA GLY A 33 -15.18 -26.28 17.82
C GLY A 33 -16.48 -25.65 17.31
N GLN A 34 -17.59 -25.85 18.01
CA GLN A 34 -18.89 -25.27 17.65
C GLN A 34 -18.89 -23.74 17.79
N GLU A 35 -18.25 -23.20 18.82
CA GLU A 35 -18.11 -21.75 19.01
C GLU A 35 -17.35 -21.10 17.85
N LEU A 36 -16.18 -21.64 17.46
CA LEU A 36 -15.41 -21.14 16.33
C LEU A 36 -16.18 -21.23 15.00
N LEU A 37 -16.97 -22.30 14.81
CA LEU A 37 -17.82 -22.44 13.63
C LEU A 37 -18.96 -21.41 13.63
N ALA A 38 -19.55 -21.11 14.79
CA ALA A 38 -20.58 -20.10 14.94
C ALA A 38 -20.03 -18.68 14.69
N GLU A 39 -18.87 -18.35 15.24
CA GLU A 39 -18.19 -17.08 15.02
C GLU A 39 -17.85 -16.86 13.54
N ARG A 40 -17.34 -17.90 12.85
CA ARG A 40 -17.04 -17.81 11.41
C ARG A 40 -18.29 -17.55 10.58
N LYS A 41 -19.40 -18.22 10.89
CA LYS A 41 -20.68 -17.98 10.21
C LYS A 41 -21.15 -16.54 10.43
N HIS A 42 -21.12 -16.07 11.68
CA HIS A 42 -21.50 -14.71 12.02
C HIS A 42 -20.61 -13.67 11.30
N ALA A 43 -19.30 -13.90 11.23
CA ALA A 43 -18.38 -13.03 10.51
C ALA A 43 -18.69 -12.96 9.01
N VAL A 44 -19.03 -14.10 8.39
CA VAL A 44 -19.43 -14.15 6.97
C VAL A 44 -20.75 -13.41 6.74
N GLU A 45 -21.74 -13.60 7.60
CA GLU A 45 -23.03 -12.90 7.52
C GLU A 45 -22.87 -11.39 7.68
N HIS A 46 -22.08 -10.96 8.67
CA HIS A 46 -21.78 -9.55 8.89
C HIS A 46 -21.01 -8.92 7.71
N ALA A 47 -20.03 -9.65 7.16
CA ALA A 47 -19.27 -9.20 6.01
C ALA A 47 -20.16 -9.07 4.76
N ALA A 48 -21.08 -10.01 4.53
CA ALA A 48 -22.03 -9.94 3.42
C ALA A 48 -22.93 -8.70 3.52
N GLY A 49 -23.47 -8.41 4.71
CA GLY A 49 -24.27 -7.21 4.95
C GLY A 49 -23.46 -5.91 4.77
N SER A 50 -22.24 -5.88 5.30
CA SER A 50 -21.33 -4.74 5.18
C SER A 50 -20.93 -4.48 3.73
N ALA A 51 -20.64 -5.52 2.96
CA ALA A 51 -20.29 -5.41 1.56
C ALA A 51 -21.46 -4.86 0.71
N ASP A 52 -22.70 -5.31 0.96
CA ASP A 52 -23.86 -4.77 0.25
C ASP A 52 -24.14 -3.30 0.64
N LEU A 53 -23.95 -2.92 1.90
CA LEU A 53 -24.03 -1.52 2.33
C LEU A 53 -23.01 -0.65 1.59
N TRP A 54 -21.73 -1.06 1.56
CA TRP A 54 -20.69 -0.29 0.88
C TRP A 54 -20.91 -0.22 -0.63
N ARG A 55 -21.37 -1.31 -1.26
CA ARG A 55 -21.76 -1.31 -2.68
C ARG A 55 -22.83 -0.25 -2.94
N LYS A 56 -23.85 -0.15 -2.08
CA LYS A 56 -24.91 0.85 -2.20
C LYS A 56 -24.37 2.27 -2.03
N ILE A 57 -23.52 2.52 -1.04
CA ILE A 57 -22.91 3.85 -0.86
C ILE A 57 -22.07 4.24 -2.09
N SER A 58 -21.24 3.33 -2.58
CA SER A 58 -20.43 3.60 -3.78
C SER A 58 -21.29 3.90 -5.01
N MET A 59 -22.39 3.16 -5.21
CA MET A 59 -23.24 3.33 -6.39
C MET A 59 -24.21 4.51 -6.29
N TYR A 60 -24.74 4.81 -5.10
CA TYR A 60 -25.79 5.81 -4.92
C TYR A 60 -25.28 7.15 -4.37
N VAL A 61 -24.06 7.19 -3.83
CA VAL A 61 -23.46 8.42 -3.30
C VAL A 61 -22.20 8.77 -4.08
N CYS A 62 -21.21 7.87 -4.10
CA CYS A 62 -19.92 8.19 -4.71
C CYS A 62 -20.06 8.39 -6.23
N LEU A 63 -20.73 7.48 -6.95
CA LEU A 63 -20.86 7.58 -8.40
C LEU A 63 -21.61 8.86 -8.84
N PRO A 64 -22.80 9.20 -8.31
CA PRO A 64 -23.44 10.48 -8.63
C PRO A 64 -22.60 11.69 -8.22
N GLY A 65 -21.96 11.64 -7.05
CA GLY A 65 -21.07 12.72 -6.58
C GLY A 65 -19.88 12.95 -7.51
N SER A 66 -19.26 11.87 -8.00
CA SER A 66 -18.17 11.93 -8.98
C SER A 66 -18.63 12.49 -10.32
N ILE A 67 -19.86 12.20 -10.76
CA ILE A 67 -20.42 12.78 -11.99
C ILE A 67 -20.59 14.29 -11.85
N VAL A 68 -21.19 14.75 -10.75
CA VAL A 68 -21.38 16.20 -10.49
C VAL A 68 -20.03 16.91 -10.43
N LEU A 69 -19.08 16.35 -9.69
CA LEU A 69 -17.72 16.90 -9.61
C LEU A 69 -17.03 16.89 -10.98
N GLY A 70 -17.21 15.84 -11.77
CA GLY A 70 -16.66 15.72 -13.12
C GLY A 70 -17.16 16.83 -14.05
N VAL A 71 -18.47 17.13 -14.03
CA VAL A 71 -19.05 18.23 -14.81
C VAL A 71 -18.48 19.58 -14.36
N TYR A 72 -18.36 19.80 -13.05
CA TYR A 72 -17.81 21.04 -12.51
C TYR A 72 -16.33 21.25 -12.91
N ILE A 73 -15.50 20.22 -12.74
CA ILE A 73 -14.08 20.27 -13.12
C ILE A 73 -13.94 20.46 -14.64
N TYR A 74 -14.80 19.83 -15.45
CA TYR A 74 -14.78 20.02 -16.90
C TYR A 74 -14.96 21.49 -17.30
N GLN A 75 -15.87 22.22 -16.64
CA GLN A 75 -16.08 23.65 -16.92
C GLN A 75 -14.85 24.48 -16.56
N ILE A 76 -14.23 24.19 -15.41
CA ILE A 76 -13.00 24.86 -14.98
C ILE A 76 -11.86 24.58 -15.96
N GLU A 77 -11.69 23.32 -16.37
CA GLU A 77 -10.63 22.94 -17.29
C GLU A 77 -10.83 23.54 -18.68
N ALA A 78 -12.08 23.60 -19.17
CA ALA A 78 -12.39 24.28 -20.43
C ALA A 78 -12.01 25.77 -20.38
N ALA A 79 -12.23 26.44 -19.25
CA ALA A 79 -11.80 27.83 -19.05
C ALA A 79 -10.26 27.97 -19.02
N HIS A 80 -9.55 27.04 -18.36
CA HIS A 80 -8.08 27.02 -18.37
C HIS A 80 -7.50 26.80 -19.77
N ILE A 81 -8.11 25.90 -20.56
CA ILE A 81 -7.72 25.66 -21.95
C ILE A 81 -7.92 26.94 -22.78
N ALA A 82 -9.08 27.59 -22.67
CA ALA A 82 -9.36 28.82 -23.40
C ALA A 82 -8.39 29.95 -23.02
N HIS A 83 -8.08 30.09 -21.73
CA HIS A 83 -7.10 31.07 -21.26
C HIS A 83 -5.71 30.81 -21.83
N ARG A 84 -5.21 29.57 -21.69
CA ARG A 84 -3.89 29.17 -22.20
C ARG A 84 -3.79 29.41 -23.71
N ASP A 85 -4.82 29.04 -24.45
CA ASP A 85 -4.81 29.19 -25.90
C ASP A 85 -4.83 30.68 -26.28
N HIS A 86 -5.56 31.53 -25.55
CA HIS A 86 -5.52 32.98 -25.72
C HIS A 86 -4.11 33.56 -25.49
N GLU A 87 -3.48 33.25 -24.35
CA GLU A 87 -2.10 33.68 -24.06
C GLU A 87 -1.12 33.21 -25.14
N LEU A 88 -1.26 31.98 -25.61
CA LEU A 88 -0.41 31.43 -26.66
C LEU A 88 -0.61 32.16 -27.99
N HIS A 89 -1.85 32.52 -28.34
CA HIS A 89 -2.17 33.29 -29.54
C HIS A 89 -1.62 34.72 -29.47
N GLU A 90 -1.65 35.37 -28.31
CA GLU A 90 -1.07 36.71 -28.12
C GLU A 90 0.45 36.73 -28.24
N ASN A 91 1.11 35.59 -27.97
CA ASN A 91 2.56 35.45 -27.92
C ASN A 91 3.14 34.63 -29.09
N ASP A 92 2.58 34.78 -30.30
CA ASP A 92 3.05 34.13 -31.54
C ASP A 92 3.19 32.60 -31.46
N GLY A 93 2.32 31.95 -30.68
CA GLY A 93 2.35 30.50 -30.51
C GLY A 93 3.34 30.01 -29.46
N LYS A 94 3.94 30.91 -28.66
CA LYS A 94 4.93 30.59 -27.62
C LYS A 94 4.45 31.00 -26.23
N VAL A 95 4.92 30.30 -25.20
CA VAL A 95 4.63 30.70 -23.81
C VAL A 95 5.37 32.00 -23.51
N ASP A 96 4.67 32.99 -22.95
CA ASP A 96 5.32 34.20 -22.43
C ASP A 96 6.26 33.79 -21.27
N PRO A 97 7.58 33.99 -21.39
CA PRO A 97 8.48 33.73 -20.29
C PRO A 97 8.23 34.69 -19.12
N GLY A 98 7.56 35.82 -19.32
CA GLY A 98 7.37 36.86 -18.32
C GLY A 98 8.69 37.39 -17.73
N PRO A 99 8.65 38.18 -16.65
CA PRO A 99 9.85 38.70 -16.00
C PRO A 99 10.71 37.57 -15.42
N ARG A 100 12.00 37.48 -15.80
CA ARG A 100 12.92 36.48 -15.24
C ARG A 100 13.34 36.82 -13.82
N TYR A 101 12.79 36.10 -12.86
CA TYR A 101 13.23 36.15 -11.47
C TYR A 101 14.31 35.12 -11.18
N GLU A 102 15.28 35.46 -10.31
CA GLU A 102 16.44 34.60 -9.97
C GLU A 102 16.04 33.23 -9.38
N TYR A 103 14.86 33.15 -8.76
CA TYR A 103 14.35 31.92 -8.18
C TYR A 103 13.61 31.04 -9.18
N ARG A 104 13.23 31.57 -10.35
CA ARG A 104 12.46 30.84 -11.36
C ARG A 104 13.41 30.10 -12.28
N ASP A 105 13.05 28.88 -12.66
CA ASP A 105 13.83 28.01 -13.55
C ASP A 105 15.30 27.79 -13.14
N ARG A 106 15.62 28.02 -11.87
CA ARG A 106 16.98 27.92 -11.34
C ARG A 106 17.54 26.51 -11.50
N ARG A 107 18.76 26.41 -12.02
CA ARG A 107 19.51 25.15 -12.15
C ARG A 107 20.89 25.30 -11.52
N VAL A 108 21.16 24.51 -10.48
CA VAL A 108 22.49 24.44 -9.81
C VAL A 108 23.34 23.29 -10.36
N LYS A 109 22.69 22.19 -10.76
CA LYS A 109 23.30 21.02 -11.38
C LYS A 109 22.45 20.60 -12.58
N PRO A 110 23.04 20.24 -13.74
CA PRO A 110 22.28 19.80 -14.90
C PRO A 110 21.52 18.50 -14.60
N PHE A 111 20.38 18.30 -15.28
CA PHE A 111 19.71 17.00 -15.24
C PHE A 111 20.44 15.99 -16.12
N ALA A 112 20.21 14.71 -15.87
CA ALA A 112 20.89 13.63 -16.58
C ALA A 112 20.36 13.37 -18.00
N TRP A 113 19.27 14.03 -18.42
CA TRP A 113 18.55 13.76 -19.67
C TRP A 113 18.35 15.00 -20.57
N GLY A 114 18.73 16.19 -20.13
CA GLY A 114 18.52 17.45 -20.85
C GLY A 114 18.29 18.64 -19.91
N ASN A 115 18.14 19.86 -20.44
CA ASN A 115 17.95 21.04 -19.58
C ASN A 115 16.53 21.18 -19.03
N ASN A 116 15.53 20.68 -19.76
CA ASN A 116 14.13 20.77 -19.40
C ASN A 116 13.71 19.74 -18.32
N SER A 117 12.66 20.07 -17.57
CA SER A 117 12.13 19.21 -16.51
C SER A 117 11.53 17.91 -17.06
N PHE A 118 11.33 16.90 -16.21
CA PHE A 118 10.84 15.59 -16.65
C PHE A 118 9.43 15.62 -17.26
N PHE A 119 8.55 16.49 -16.73
CA PHE A 119 7.20 16.74 -17.26
C PHE A 119 7.12 18.11 -17.94
N PHE A 120 8.14 18.45 -18.72
CA PHE A 120 8.16 19.70 -19.47
C PHE A 120 7.02 19.76 -20.48
N ASN A 121 6.25 20.85 -20.46
CA ASN A 121 5.21 21.14 -21.43
C ASN A 121 5.56 22.45 -22.17
N PRO A 122 5.83 22.42 -23.49
CA PRO A 122 6.17 23.62 -24.26
C PRO A 122 5.02 24.64 -24.34
N LYS A 123 3.79 24.26 -23.98
CA LYS A 123 2.62 25.15 -23.92
C LYS A 123 2.36 25.75 -22.54
N ALA A 124 3.16 25.43 -21.53
CA ALA A 124 2.98 25.92 -20.16
C ALA A 124 4.30 26.24 -19.44
N ASN A 125 5.44 25.84 -19.99
CA ASN A 125 6.76 26.03 -19.39
C ASN A 125 7.70 26.68 -20.39
N THR A 126 8.56 27.55 -19.86
CA THR A 126 9.65 28.16 -20.63
C THR A 126 10.64 27.09 -21.09
N ASN A 127 10.97 27.08 -22.38
CA ASN A 127 11.98 26.17 -22.91
C ASN A 127 13.38 26.64 -22.47
N MET A 128 14.05 25.84 -21.66
CA MET A 128 15.40 26.17 -21.15
C MET A 128 16.50 25.96 -22.19
N ASP A 129 16.26 25.14 -23.23
CA ASP A 129 17.22 24.91 -24.31
C ASP A 129 17.32 26.12 -25.27
N GLU A 130 16.30 26.98 -25.32
CA GLU A 130 16.27 28.18 -26.17
C GLU A 130 16.85 29.41 -25.47
N LEU A 131 17.18 29.31 -24.19
CA LEU A 131 17.61 30.42 -23.34
C LEU A 131 19.09 30.41 -22.98
N GLU A 132 19.82 29.38 -23.41
CA GLU A 132 21.29 29.28 -23.32
C GLU A 132 21.94 29.75 -24.63
#